data_AF-A0A3Q7EC61-F1
#
_entry.id   AF-A0A3Q7EC61-F1
#
_cell.length_a   1.000
_cell.length_b   1.000
_cell.length_c   1.000
_cell.angle_alpha   90.00
_cell.angle_beta   90.00
_cell.angle_gamma   90.00
#
_symmetry.space_group_name_H-M   'P 1'
#
loop_
_entity.id
_entity.type
_entity.pdbx_description
1 polymer ?
#
loop_
_entity_poly.entity_id
_entity_poly.type
_entity_poly.pdbx_seq_one_letter_code
_entity_poly.pdbx_strand_id
1 'polypeptide(L)'
;MCKEKLLQEAVDTLLDNRIRGQPMRYGHNKDYKSFSDVIEGKEGRFRETLLGKLVDYSGRSVIVGHPVLLNRGATLHRLRIDAFQPILVQRCFICLHPLVCKGFNADFDGDQMVVHVPLSLEA
;
A
#
# COMPACT_ATOMS: atom_id res chain seq x y z
N MET A 1 -2.21 -29.87 -36.19
CA MET A 1 -1.63 -28.61 -35.69
C MET A 1 -0.17 -28.86 -35.34
N CYS A 2 0.76 -28.04 -35.84
CA CYS A 2 2.19 -28.19 -35.55
C CYS A 2 2.47 -27.93 -34.06
N LYS A 3 3.31 -28.77 -33.43
CA LYS A 3 3.69 -28.65 -32.00
C LYS A 3 4.24 -27.26 -31.65
N GLU A 4 4.94 -26.63 -32.59
CA GLU A 4 5.50 -25.28 -32.45
C GLU A 4 4.43 -24.22 -32.19
N LYS A 5 3.26 -24.35 -32.83
CA LYS A 5 2.16 -23.38 -32.66
C LYS A 5 1.55 -23.46 -31.26
N LEU A 6 1.42 -24.66 -30.71
CA LEU A 6 0.94 -24.88 -29.34
C LEU A 6 1.95 -24.37 -28.31
N LEU A 7 3.25 -24.57 -28.56
CA LEU A 7 4.29 -24.05 -27.69
C LEU A 7 4.29 -22.52 -27.67
N GLN A 8 4.17 -21.89 -28.84
CA GLN A 8 4.09 -20.43 -28.92
C GLN A 8 2.86 -19.89 -28.18
N GLU A 9 1.70 -20.56 -28.30
CA GLU A 9 0.49 -20.19 -27.57
C GLU A 9 0.65 -20.27 -26.06
N ALA A 10 1.33 -21.31 -25.55
CA ALA A 10 1.62 -21.44 -24.14
C ALA A 10 2.58 -20.34 -23.64
N VAL A 11 3.62 -20.02 -24.42
CA VAL A 11 4.59 -18.96 -24.10
C VAL A 11 3.93 -17.58 -24.10
N ASP A 12 3.13 -17.28 -25.13
CA ASP A 12 2.39 -16.02 -25.22
C ASP A 12 1.45 -15.87 -24.01
N THR A 13 0.71 -16.92 -23.66
CA THR A 13 -0.21 -16.93 -22.50
C THR A 13 0.53 -16.67 -21.19
N LEU A 14 1.72 -17.26 -21.02
CA LEU A 14 2.54 -17.11 -19.81
C LEU A 14 3.08 -15.69 -19.66
N LEU A 15 3.58 -15.11 -20.74
CA LEU A 15 4.18 -13.77 -20.72
C LEU A 15 3.12 -12.68 -20.68
N ASP A 16 2.17 -12.72 -21.61
CA ASP A 16 1.06 -11.78 -21.71
C ASP A 16 -0.17 -12.45 -22.36
N ASN A 17 -1.10 -12.83 -21.50
CA ASN A 17 -2.34 -13.51 -21.88
C ASN A 17 -3.28 -12.65 -22.74
N ARG A 18 -3.00 -11.34 -22.89
CA ARG A 18 -3.85 -10.41 -23.66
C ARG A 18 -3.32 -10.10 -25.05
N ILE A 19 -2.09 -10.49 -25.38
CA ILE A 19 -1.46 -10.22 -26.69
C ILE A 19 -2.34 -10.69 -27.87
N ARG A 20 -3.02 -11.82 -27.72
CA ARG A 20 -3.84 -12.43 -28.79
C ARG A 20 -5.31 -12.01 -28.77
N GLY A 21 -5.68 -11.00 -27.97
CA GLY A 21 -7.04 -10.45 -27.87
C GLY A 21 -8.00 -11.28 -27.01
N GLN A 22 -8.11 -12.59 -27.20
CA GLN A 22 -8.88 -13.47 -26.33
C GLN A 22 -7.99 -14.13 -25.27
N PRO A 23 -8.14 -13.78 -23.98
CA PRO A 23 -7.33 -14.37 -22.93
C PRO A 23 -7.72 -15.83 -22.68
N MET A 24 -6.72 -16.66 -22.46
CA MET A 24 -6.91 -18.02 -22.01
C MET A 24 -7.48 -18.01 -20.58
N ARG A 25 -8.49 -18.86 -20.37
CA ARG A 25 -9.23 -18.97 -19.11
C ARG A 25 -9.03 -20.34 -18.49
N TYR A 26 -8.98 -20.37 -17.17
CA TYR A 26 -9.11 -21.57 -16.36
C TYR A 26 -10.54 -21.72 -15.83
N GLY A 27 -10.81 -22.83 -15.13
CA GLY A 27 -12.12 -23.15 -14.56
C GLY A 27 -12.81 -21.96 -13.88
N HIS A 28 -14.14 -21.92 -13.94
CA HIS A 28 -14.98 -20.78 -13.55
C HIS A 28 -14.77 -19.51 -14.40
N ASN A 29 -14.31 -19.63 -15.64
CA ASN A 29 -14.22 -18.52 -16.61
C ASN A 29 -13.31 -17.37 -16.12
N LYS A 30 -12.30 -17.68 -15.30
CA LYS A 30 -11.30 -16.73 -14.83
C LYS A 30 -10.09 -16.75 -15.76
N ASP A 31 -9.61 -15.58 -16.14
CA ASP A 31 -8.41 -15.43 -16.96
C ASP A 31 -7.16 -15.88 -16.17
N TYR A 32 -6.22 -16.56 -16.81
CA TYR A 32 -4.90 -16.80 -16.22
C TYR A 32 -4.16 -15.48 -16.01
N LYS A 33 -3.55 -15.28 -14.83
CA LYS A 33 -2.62 -14.18 -14.58
C LYS A 33 -1.31 -14.46 -15.32
N SER A 34 -0.92 -13.56 -16.20
CA SER A 34 0.35 -13.58 -16.93
C SER A 34 1.48 -12.94 -16.12
N PHE A 35 2.73 -13.09 -16.58
CA PHE A 35 3.87 -12.40 -15.97
C PHE A 35 3.72 -10.87 -16.03
N SER A 36 3.22 -10.33 -17.14
CA SER A 36 2.89 -8.91 -17.25
C SER A 36 1.87 -8.47 -16.20
N ASP A 37 0.82 -9.26 -15.92
CA ASP A 37 -0.17 -8.94 -14.87
C ASP A 37 0.42 -8.97 -13.45
N VAL A 38 1.47 -9.76 -13.23
CA VAL A 38 2.17 -9.80 -11.93
C VAL A 38 2.99 -8.52 -11.73
N ILE A 39 3.51 -7.93 -12.80
CA ILE A 39 4.40 -6.77 -12.72
C ILE A 39 3.61 -5.46 -12.81
N GLU A 40 2.70 -5.39 -13.76
CA GLU A 40 1.99 -4.18 -14.16
C GLU A 40 0.62 -4.05 -13.50
N GLY A 41 0.00 -2.87 -13.64
CA GLY A 41 -1.32 -2.60 -13.10
C GLY A 41 -1.32 -2.27 -11.60
N LYS A 42 -2.52 -2.12 -11.03
CA LYS A 42 -2.71 -1.68 -9.64
C LYS A 42 -2.31 -2.75 -8.62
N GLU A 43 -2.58 -4.02 -8.93
CA GLU A 43 -2.17 -5.21 -8.17
C GLU A 43 -0.79 -5.74 -8.60
N GLY A 44 -0.09 -5.00 -9.46
CA GLY A 44 1.26 -5.36 -9.90
C GLY A 44 2.27 -5.15 -8.77
N ARG A 45 3.35 -5.95 -8.76
CA ARG A 45 4.40 -5.90 -7.74
C ARG A 45 4.98 -4.51 -7.56
N PHE A 46 5.11 -3.72 -8.62
CA PHE A 46 5.63 -2.35 -8.50
C PHE A 46 4.73 -1.44 -7.66
N ARG A 47 3.42 -1.42 -7.93
CA ARG A 47 2.50 -0.49 -7.27
C ARG A 47 2.04 -1.00 -5.91
N GLU A 48 1.77 -2.30 -5.80
CA GLU A 48 1.21 -2.90 -4.60
C GLU A 48 2.28 -3.33 -3.57
N THR A 49 3.49 -3.72 -4.00
CA THR A 49 4.50 -4.27 -3.08
C THR A 49 5.74 -3.40 -2.95
N LEU A 50 6.22 -2.78 -4.04
CA LEU A 50 7.45 -2.00 -3.99
C LEU A 50 7.20 -0.55 -3.55
N LEU A 51 6.16 0.09 -4.08
CA LEU A 51 5.82 1.49 -3.78
C LEU A 51 4.91 1.64 -2.55
N GLY A 52 3.96 0.72 -2.35
CA GLY A 52 3.15 0.64 -1.14
C GLY A 52 3.57 -0.58 -0.33
N LYS A 53 4.19 -0.41 0.83
CA LYS A 53 4.45 -1.53 1.74
C LYS A 53 3.57 -1.41 2.97
N LEU A 54 3.01 -2.54 3.39
CA LEU A 54 2.53 -2.65 4.77
C LEU A 54 3.75 -2.55 5.68
N VAL A 55 3.71 -1.60 6.60
CA VAL A 55 4.80 -1.36 7.55
C VAL A 55 4.35 -1.88 8.90
N ASP A 56 4.99 -2.93 9.39
CA ASP A 56 4.77 -3.43 10.73
C ASP A 56 5.60 -2.63 11.74
N TYR A 57 4.98 -2.25 12.85
CA TYR A 57 5.67 -1.71 14.02
C TYR A 57 5.68 -2.77 15.12
N SER A 58 6.72 -3.60 15.19
CA SER A 58 6.97 -4.45 16.36
C SER A 58 8.08 -3.82 17.21
N GLY A 59 7.69 -3.04 18.21
CA GLY A 59 8.62 -2.34 19.11
C GLY A 59 8.47 -2.82 20.54
N ARG A 60 9.36 -3.70 21.02
CA ARG A 60 9.59 -3.94 22.46
C ARG A 60 10.56 -2.89 23.01
N SER A 61 10.22 -1.61 22.96
CA SER A 61 10.84 -0.61 23.84
C SER A 61 10.12 0.71 23.67
N VAL A 62 9.73 1.33 24.77
CA VAL A 62 9.11 2.65 24.80
C VAL A 62 10.16 3.67 24.37
N ILE A 63 10.08 4.15 23.13
CA ILE A 63 11.02 5.15 22.61
C ILE A 63 10.64 6.50 23.22
N VAL A 64 11.24 6.84 24.37
CA VAL A 64 11.08 8.14 24.99
C VAL A 64 11.84 9.18 24.15
N GLY A 65 11.15 10.20 23.67
CA GLY A 65 11.76 11.35 22.99
C GLY A 65 11.94 11.24 21.47
N HIS A 66 11.41 10.20 20.80
CA HIS A 66 11.29 10.21 19.34
C HIS A 66 9.92 10.74 18.90
N PRO A 67 9.87 11.56 17.83
CA PRO A 67 8.62 11.92 17.20
C PRO A 67 7.96 10.68 16.59
N VAL A 68 6.63 10.67 16.56
CA VAL A 68 5.83 9.73 15.77
C VAL A 68 5.27 10.46 14.56
N LEU A 69 5.17 9.79 13.43
CA LEU A 69 4.57 10.37 12.23
C LEU A 69 3.09 9.97 12.16
N LEU A 70 2.21 10.94 12.03
CA LEU A 70 0.77 10.73 11.87
C LEU A 70 0.39 10.95 10.40
N ASN A 71 -0.42 10.07 9.84
CA ASN A 71 -0.88 10.13 8.46
C ASN A 71 -2.39 9.89 8.34
N ARG A 72 -3.09 10.72 7.56
CA ARG A 72 -4.47 10.46 7.11
C ARG A 72 -4.48 10.11 5.62
N GLY A 73 -4.75 8.85 5.29
CA GLY A 73 -4.83 8.38 3.90
C GLY A 73 -6.10 8.84 3.19
N ALA A 74 -6.10 9.13 1.89
CA ALA A 74 -4.98 9.20 0.94
C ALA A 74 -4.17 10.51 1.06
N THR A 75 -2.85 10.47 0.88
CA THR A 75 -1.96 11.63 1.08
C THR A 75 -1.86 12.48 -0.21
N LEU A 76 -2.70 13.51 -0.34
CA LEU A 76 -2.70 14.42 -1.52
C LEU A 76 -1.58 15.47 -1.50
N HIS A 77 -1.10 15.82 -0.31
CA HIS A 77 -0.09 16.85 -0.11
C HIS A 77 0.74 16.54 1.13
N ARG A 78 1.94 17.13 1.20
CA ARG A 78 2.92 16.81 2.26
C ARG A 78 2.39 17.02 3.68
N LEU A 79 1.53 18.02 3.92
CA LEU A 79 0.96 18.31 5.24
C LEU A 79 -0.02 17.23 5.78
N ARG A 80 -0.39 16.22 4.98
CA ARG A 80 -1.19 15.08 5.46
C ARG A 80 -0.34 14.02 6.17
N ILE A 81 0.98 14.21 6.23
CA ILE A 81 1.90 13.46 7.07
C ILE A 81 2.68 14.49 7.88
N ASP A 82 2.66 14.37 9.20
CA ASP A 82 3.39 15.29 10.06
C ASP A 82 3.90 14.59 11.32
N ALA A 83 4.95 15.15 11.91
CA ALA A 83 5.65 14.60 13.06
C ALA A 83 5.14 15.23 14.37
N PHE A 84 4.85 14.40 15.37
CA PHE A 84 4.39 14.85 16.68
C PHE A 84 5.15 14.18 17.81
N GLN A 85 5.33 14.91 18.91
CA GLN A 85 5.76 14.31 20.17
C GLN A 85 4.56 13.56 20.78
N PRO A 86 4.65 12.23 20.99
CA PRO A 86 3.55 11.49 21.61
C PRO A 86 3.40 11.86 23.08
N ILE A 87 2.16 12.09 23.51
CA ILE A 87 1.78 12.26 24.92
C ILE A 87 0.87 11.10 25.29
N LEU A 88 1.23 10.37 26.35
CA LEU A 88 0.43 9.25 26.82
C LEU A 88 -0.91 9.75 27.39
N VAL A 89 -2.01 9.24 26.86
CA VAL A 89 -3.37 9.54 27.31
C VAL A 89 -4.09 8.24 27.66
N GLN A 90 -4.91 8.25 28.71
CA GLN A 90 -5.73 7.10 29.11
C GLN A 90 -7.01 6.98 28.26
N ARG A 91 -6.86 7.05 26.93
CA ARG A 91 -7.99 7.03 25.98
C ARG A 91 -7.67 6.08 24.83
N CYS A 92 -8.71 5.55 24.19
CA CYS A 92 -8.58 4.63 23.06
C CYS A 92 -8.60 5.34 21.70
N PHE A 93 -8.32 6.64 21.66
CA PHE A 93 -8.33 7.45 20.44
C PHE A 93 -7.13 8.39 20.39
N ILE A 94 -6.73 8.76 19.17
CA ILE A 94 -5.65 9.73 18.92
C ILE A 94 -6.21 11.14 19.11
N CYS A 95 -5.56 11.93 19.97
CA CYS A 95 -5.88 13.34 20.14
C CYS A 95 -5.07 14.16 19.14
N LEU A 96 -5.75 14.85 18.22
CA LEU A 96 -5.12 15.73 17.25
C LEU A 96 -5.26 17.21 17.66
N HIS A 97 -4.20 17.99 17.46
CA HIS A 97 -4.24 19.42 17.76
C HIS A 97 -5.16 20.17 16.76
N PRO A 98 -6.12 21.01 17.19
CA PRO A 98 -7.10 21.65 16.30
C PRO A 98 -6.50 22.43 15.12
N LEU A 99 -5.32 23.03 15.30
CA LEU A 99 -4.66 23.80 14.24
C LEU A 99 -4.16 22.96 13.07
N VAL A 100 -3.84 21.68 13.29
CA VAL A 100 -3.35 20.82 12.19
C VAL A 100 -4.48 20.12 11.44
N CYS A 101 -5.71 20.14 11.96
CA CYS A 101 -6.87 19.48 11.34
C CYS A 101 -7.12 19.92 9.90
N LYS A 102 -6.91 21.21 9.59
CA LYS A 102 -7.02 21.73 8.22
C LYS A 102 -5.96 21.13 7.29
N GLY A 103 -4.75 20.91 7.79
CA GLY A 103 -3.66 20.24 7.05
C GLY A 103 -4.00 18.79 6.73
N PHE A 104 -4.58 18.06 7.69
CA PHE A 104 -5.03 16.68 7.51
C PHE A 104 -6.39 16.55 6.80
N ASN A 105 -7.12 17.66 6.65
CA ASN A 105 -8.53 17.69 6.24
C ASN A 105 -9.44 16.83 7.14
N ALA A 106 -9.16 16.81 8.44
CA ALA A 106 -9.85 15.94 9.41
C ALA A 106 -11.11 16.63 9.99
N ASP A 107 -12.23 15.91 10.02
CA ASP A 107 -13.56 16.37 10.43
C ASP A 107 -14.15 15.61 11.64
N PHE A 108 -13.44 14.61 12.18
CA PHE A 108 -13.76 13.88 13.42
C PHE A 108 -15.13 13.16 13.44
N ASP A 109 -15.66 12.78 12.28
CA ASP A 109 -16.91 12.03 12.14
C ASP A 109 -16.74 10.49 12.15
N GLY A 110 -15.53 10.01 12.46
CA GLY A 110 -15.14 8.60 12.34
C GLY A 110 -13.81 8.38 11.60
N ASP A 111 -13.15 9.47 11.19
CA ASP A 111 -11.82 9.48 10.60
C ASP A 111 -10.81 8.56 11.30
N GLN A 112 -10.11 7.76 10.49
CA GLN A 112 -9.01 6.90 10.93
C GLN A 112 -7.67 7.48 10.48
N MET A 113 -6.65 7.33 11.32
CA MET A 113 -5.28 7.77 11.04
C MET A 113 -4.29 6.65 11.34
N VAL A 114 -3.21 6.64 10.56
CA VAL A 114 -2.10 5.71 10.73
C VAL A 114 -0.99 6.40 11.50
N VAL A 115 -0.46 5.71 12.50
CA VAL A 115 0.73 6.16 13.25
C VAL A 115 1.91 5.32 12.80
N HIS A 116 2.96 6.01 12.40
CA HIS A 116 4.23 5.42 12.01
C HIS A 116 5.28 5.75 13.09
N VAL A 117 5.98 4.73 13.59
CA VAL A 117 7.03 4.87 14.60
C VAL A 117 8.40 4.70 13.94
N PRO A 118 9.18 5.79 13.76
CA PRO A 118 10.56 5.67 13.30
C PRO A 118 11.41 4.95 14.36
N LEU A 119 12.18 3.94 13.93
CA LEU A 119 13.02 3.14 14.83
C LEU A 119 14.50 3.58 14.80
N SER A 120 14.91 4.30 13.77
CA SER A 120 16.28 4.81 13.59
C SER A 120 16.37 6.30 13.95
N LEU A 121 17.51 6.71 14.49
CA LEU A 121 17.80 8.11 14.84
C LEU A 121 17.79 9.07 13.63
N GLU A 122 18.05 8.54 12.44
CA GLU A 122 18.09 9.31 11.19
C GLU A 122 16.71 9.48 10.54
N ALA A 123 15.68 8.77 11.04
CA ALA A 123 14.35 8.73 10.44
C ALA A 123 13.39 9.79 10.99
#